data_AF-A0A218U6S4-F1
#
_entry.id   AF-A0A218U6S4-F1
#
_cell.length_a   1.000
_cell.length_b   1.000
_cell.length_c   1.000
_cell.angle_alpha   90.00
_cell.angle_beta   90.00
_cell.angle_gamma   90.00
#
_symmetry.space_group_name_H-M   'P 1'
#
loop_
_entity.id
_entity.type
_entity.pdbx_description
1 polymer ?
#
loop_
_entity_poly.entity_id
_entity_poly.type
_entity_poly.pdbx_seq_one_letter_code
_entity_poly.pdbx_strand_id
1 'polypeptide(L)'
;MPMNPAKYIRRLFSAVCQRPIRDRVIHLLALKNYKKLELLACLEREGVVEKDKESLGKILQEVANLDANDNSFSLKEHFFKDIQVDWPGYSERDRKTLEVTLFQ
;
A
#
# COMPACT_ATOMS: atom_id res chain seq x y z
N MET A 1 4.28 24.01 21.46
CA MET A 1 5.58 23.54 20.92
C MET A 1 5.35 23.09 19.49
N PRO A 2 6.04 23.65 18.47
CA PRO A 2 5.87 23.19 17.10
C PRO A 2 6.47 21.79 16.98
N MET A 3 5.61 20.82 16.72
CA MET A 3 5.92 19.41 16.69
C MET A 3 6.66 19.11 15.37
N ASN A 4 7.93 18.71 15.46
CA ASN A 4 8.80 18.51 14.29
C ASN A 4 8.24 17.39 13.36
N PRO A 5 7.92 17.68 12.10
CA PRO A 5 7.28 16.72 11.18
C PRO A 5 8.13 15.48 10.90
N ALA A 6 9.47 15.57 11.02
CA ALA A 6 10.37 14.43 10.83
C ALA A 6 10.15 13.31 11.87
N LYS A 7 9.69 13.66 13.09
CA LYS A 7 9.39 12.67 14.14
C LYS A 7 8.10 11.89 13.87
N TYR A 8 7.13 12.47 13.16
CA TYR A 8 5.90 11.77 12.76
C TYR A 8 6.17 10.81 11.63
N ILE A 9 6.88 11.27 10.60
CA ILE A 9 7.26 10.48 9.44
C ILE A 9 7.99 9.21 9.90
N ARG A 10 9.00 9.34 10.79
CA ARG A 10 9.77 8.19 11.30
C ARG A 10 8.94 7.19 12.12
N ARG A 11 7.91 7.64 12.85
CA ARG A 11 7.01 6.76 13.62
C ARG A 11 5.95 6.10 12.74
N LEU A 12 5.41 6.80 11.76
CA LEU A 12 4.44 6.26 10.80
C LEU A 12 5.11 5.20 9.93
N PHE A 13 6.35 5.45 9.49
CA PHE A 13 7.19 4.42 8.88
C PHE A 13 7.32 3.22 9.82
N SER A 14 7.64 3.38 11.10
CA SER A 14 7.73 2.22 12.00
C SER A 14 6.41 1.45 12.16
N ALA A 15 5.25 2.11 12.14
CA ALA A 15 3.95 1.46 12.30
C ALA A 15 3.48 0.74 11.03
N VAL A 16 3.75 1.31 9.84
CA VAL A 16 3.43 0.67 8.56
C VAL A 16 4.44 -0.44 8.25
N CYS A 17 5.73 -0.23 8.50
CA CYS A 17 6.77 -1.24 8.27
C CYS A 17 6.65 -2.48 9.16
N GLN A 18 5.99 -2.35 10.32
CA GLN A 18 5.66 -3.49 11.19
C GLN A 18 4.52 -4.35 10.63
N ARG A 19 3.80 -3.88 9.61
CA ARG A 19 2.72 -4.65 8.98
C ARG A 19 3.28 -5.57 7.90
N PRO A 20 2.66 -6.75 7.68
CA PRO A 20 3.01 -7.63 6.58
C PRO A 20 3.03 -6.89 5.24
N ILE A 21 3.99 -7.22 4.37
CA ILE A 21 4.07 -6.66 3.02
C ILE A 21 2.78 -6.86 2.23
N ARG A 22 2.06 -7.98 2.47
CA ARG A 22 0.76 -8.25 1.87
C ARG A 22 -0.27 -7.17 2.22
N ASP A 23 -0.42 -6.84 3.50
CA ASP A 23 -1.35 -5.80 3.93
C ASP A 23 -0.96 -4.45 3.34
N ARG A 24 0.33 -4.11 3.37
CA ARG A 24 0.84 -2.86 2.80
C ARG A 24 0.50 -2.73 1.32
N VAL A 25 0.66 -3.79 0.54
CA VAL A 25 0.31 -3.83 -0.88
C VAL A 25 -1.20 -3.68 -1.08
N ILE A 26 -2.03 -4.40 -0.31
CA ILE A 26 -3.49 -4.26 -0.36
C ILE A 26 -3.90 -2.81 -0.14
N HIS A 27 -3.35 -2.18 0.89
CA HIS A 27 -3.70 -0.81 1.26
C HIS A 27 -3.20 0.22 0.24
N LEU A 28 -2.06 -0.01 -0.41
CA LEU A 28 -1.59 0.84 -1.51
C LEU A 28 -2.51 0.69 -2.74
N LEU A 29 -2.79 -0.54 -3.17
CA LEU A 29 -3.62 -0.81 -4.34
C LEU A 29 -5.08 -0.38 -4.17
N ALA A 30 -5.56 -0.30 -2.93
CA ALA A 30 -6.88 0.23 -2.61
C ALA A 30 -7.02 1.73 -2.94
N LEU A 31 -5.92 2.50 -2.95
CA LEU A 31 -5.95 3.93 -3.25
C LEU A 31 -5.94 4.20 -4.76
N LYS A 32 -5.14 3.42 -5.49
CA LYS A 32 -5.05 3.48 -6.96
C LYS A 32 -4.34 2.26 -7.49
N ASN A 33 -4.42 2.08 -8.81
CA ASN A 33 -3.60 1.09 -9.51
C ASN A 33 -2.13 1.54 -9.49
N TYR A 34 -1.23 0.61 -9.18
CA TYR A 34 0.22 0.88 -9.14
C TYR A 34 0.99 -0.08 -10.03
N LYS A 35 2.10 0.39 -10.61
CA LYS A 35 3.03 -0.51 -11.31
C LYS A 35 3.93 -1.24 -10.30
N LYS A 36 4.43 -2.42 -10.68
CA LYS A 36 5.38 -3.19 -9.83
C LYS A 36 6.59 -2.36 -9.41
N LEU A 37 7.15 -1.55 -10.32
CA LEU A 37 8.30 -0.70 -10.03
C LEU A 37 7.96 0.43 -9.02
N GLU A 38 6.76 1.00 -9.11
CA GLU A 38 6.32 2.03 -8.17
C GLU A 38 6.10 1.43 -6.77
N LEU A 39 5.49 0.25 -6.69
CA LEU A 39 5.33 -0.47 -5.42
C LEU A 39 6.70 -0.81 -4.81
N LEU A 40 7.63 -1.31 -5.61
CA LEU A 40 9.00 -1.56 -5.16
C LEU A 40 9.65 -0.30 -4.58
N ALA A 41 9.56 0.82 -5.29
CA ALA A 41 10.15 2.08 -4.81
C ALA A 41 9.50 2.60 -3.51
N CYS A 42 8.18 2.43 -3.34
CA CYS A 42 7.49 2.74 -2.08
C CYS A 42 7.98 1.84 -0.95
N LEU A 43 8.04 0.52 -1.20
CA LEU A 43 8.46 -0.48 -0.23
C LEU A 43 9.94 -0.33 0.15
N GLU A 44 10.83 -0.05 -0.79
CA GLU A 44 12.25 0.21 -0.52
C GLU A 44 12.47 1.43 0.37
N ARG A 45 11.68 2.50 0.16
CA ARG A 45 11.72 3.70 1.02
C ARG A 45 11.29 3.38 2.46
N GLU A 46 10.43 2.39 2.62
CA GLU A 46 9.99 1.85 3.90
C GLU A 46 11.00 0.85 4.51
N GLY A 47 12.14 0.58 3.86
CA GLY A 47 13.19 -0.30 4.37
C GLY A 47 12.95 -1.79 4.10
N VAL A 48 12.18 -2.12 3.06
CA VAL A 48 11.95 -3.50 2.63
C VAL A 48 13.23 -4.14 2.08
N VAL A 49 13.48 -5.38 2.49
CA VAL A 49 14.68 -6.17 2.12
C VAL A 49 14.44 -7.00 0.86
N GLU A 50 15.51 -7.42 0.17
CA GLU A 50 15.47 -8.18 -1.10
C GLU A 50 14.52 -9.39 -1.06
N LYS A 51 14.49 -10.13 0.06
CA LYS A 51 13.60 -11.28 0.28
C LYS A 51 12.11 -10.96 0.11
N ASP A 52 11.72 -9.76 0.53
CA ASP A 52 10.34 -9.30 0.40
C ASP A 52 10.04 -8.85 -1.04
N LYS A 53 11.04 -8.38 -1.80
CA LYS A 53 10.89 -8.08 -3.24
C LYS A 53 10.59 -9.34 -4.05
N GLU A 54 11.24 -10.46 -3.72
CA GLU A 54 10.93 -11.76 -4.33
C GLU A 54 9.50 -12.21 -3.99
N SER A 55 9.07 -11.95 -2.76
CA SER A 55 7.72 -12.28 -2.29
C SER A 55 6.64 -11.35 -2.89
N LEU A 56 6.98 -10.08 -3.17
CA LEU A 56 6.06 -9.09 -3.73
C LEU A 56 5.44 -9.55 -5.05
N GLY A 57 6.21 -10.21 -5.92
CA GLY A 57 5.68 -10.73 -7.18
C GLY A 57 4.56 -11.74 -6.97
N LYS A 58 4.72 -12.66 -6.01
CA LYS A 58 3.71 -13.67 -5.66
C LYS A 58 2.49 -13.02 -5.00
N ILE A 59 2.73 -12.10 -4.06
CA ILE A 59 1.68 -11.35 -3.38
C ILE A 59 0.83 -10.59 -4.40
N LEU A 60 1.45 -9.92 -5.37
CA LEU A 60 0.71 -9.18 -6.40
C LEU A 60 -0.15 -10.09 -7.26
N GLN A 61 0.31 -11.29 -7.61
CA GLN A 61 -0.52 -12.25 -8.32
C GLN A 61 -1.69 -12.76 -7.47
N GLU A 62 -1.51 -12.88 -6.17
CA GLU A 62 -2.57 -13.29 -5.24
C GLU A 62 -3.60 -12.19 -5.01
N VAL A 63 -3.15 -10.95 -4.72
CA VAL A 63 -4.02 -9.86 -4.26
C VAL A 63 -4.48 -8.90 -5.34
N ALA A 64 -3.82 -8.89 -6.50
CA ALA A 64 -4.05 -7.91 -7.55
C ALA A 64 -4.28 -8.55 -8.91
N ASN A 65 -5.00 -7.85 -9.78
CA ASN A 65 -5.11 -8.16 -11.19
C ASN A 65 -4.04 -7.37 -11.94
N LEU A 66 -3.28 -8.04 -12.81
CA LEU A 66 -2.33 -7.39 -13.70
C LEU A 66 -3.09 -6.90 -14.94
N ASP A 67 -3.14 -5.60 -15.14
CA ASP A 67 -3.59 -4.99 -16.38
C ASP A 67 -2.47 -5.09 -17.43
N ALA A 68 -2.74 -5.81 -18.52
CA ALA A 68 -1.77 -6.05 -19.58
C ALA A 68 -1.53 -4.81 -20.47
N ASN A 69 -2.35 -3.77 -20.37
CA ASN A 69 -2.25 -2.58 -21.22
C ASN A 69 -1.18 -1.61 -20.69
N ASP A 70 -1.20 -1.34 -19.39
CA ASP A 70 -0.25 -0.41 -18.75
C ASP A 70 0.70 -1.08 -17.75
N ASN A 71 0.60 -2.42 -17.60
CA ASN A 71 1.38 -3.22 -16.67
C ASN A 71 1.19 -2.75 -15.21
N SER A 72 -0.02 -2.27 -14.92
CA SER A 72 -0.46 -1.80 -13.62
C SER A 72 -1.18 -2.92 -12.87
N PHE A 73 -1.11 -2.90 -11.55
CA PHE A 73 -1.78 -3.84 -10.67
C PHE A 73 -2.97 -3.12 -10.04
N SER A 74 -4.16 -3.72 -10.13
CA SER A 74 -5.38 -3.27 -9.47
C SER A 74 -5.79 -4.24 -8.37
N LEU A 75 -6.30 -3.77 -7.24
CA LEU A 75 -6.71 -4.65 -6.14
C LEU A 75 -7.87 -5.55 -6.58
N LYS A 76 -7.84 -6.84 -6.23
CA LYS A 76 -8.99 -7.72 -6.46
C LYS A 76 -10.12 -7.38 -5.49
N GLU A 77 -11.35 -7.36 -5.98
CA GLU A 77 -12.56 -6.99 -5.22
C GLU A 77 -12.72 -7.71 -3.88
N HIS A 78 -12.33 -8.99 -3.80
CA HIS A 78 -12.45 -9.75 -2.57
C HIS A 78 -11.51 -9.31 -1.43
N PHE A 79 -10.47 -8.51 -1.72
CA PHE A 79 -9.60 -7.89 -0.71
C PHE A 79 -10.09 -6.54 -0.23
N PHE A 80 -11.18 -5.99 -0.80
CA PHE A 80 -11.70 -4.69 -0.37
C PHE A 80 -12.20 -4.76 1.09
N LYS A 81 -12.69 -5.93 1.50
CA LYS A 81 -13.07 -6.23 2.90
C LYS A 81 -11.89 -6.25 3.88
N ASP A 82 -10.66 -6.42 3.39
CA ASP A 82 -9.43 -6.48 4.19
C ASP A 82 -8.78 -5.07 4.34
N ILE A 83 -9.35 -4.04 3.70
CA ILE A 83 -8.90 -2.65 3.81
C ILE A 83 -9.25 -2.10 5.20
N GLN A 84 -8.26 -1.51 5.87
CA GLN A 84 -8.41 -0.88 7.18
C GLN A 84 -8.45 0.66 7.03
N VAL A 85 -9.59 1.27 7.36
CA VAL A 85 -9.75 2.75 7.29
C VAL A 85 -8.77 3.48 8.23
N ASP A 86 -8.44 2.87 9.37
CA ASP A 86 -7.47 3.37 10.33
C ASP A 86 -6.02 2.95 10.04
N TRP A 87 -5.72 2.57 8.80
CA TRP A 87 -4.36 2.23 8.40
C TRP A 87 -3.40 3.41 8.66
N PRO A 88 -2.26 3.18 9.33
CA PRO A 88 -1.33 4.25 9.70
C PRO A 88 -0.69 4.95 8.50
N GLY A 89 -0.74 4.34 7.30
CA GLY A 89 -0.24 4.95 6.07
C GLY A 89 -1.24 5.89 5.38
N TYR A 90 -2.50 5.95 5.82
CA TYR A 90 -3.51 6.78 5.18
C TYR A 90 -3.57 8.19 5.78
N SER A 91 -3.42 9.18 4.91
CA SER A 91 -3.81 10.55 5.20
C SER A 91 -5.34 10.72 5.13
N GLU A 92 -5.87 11.84 5.64
CA GLU A 92 -7.29 12.18 5.47
C GLU A 92 -7.73 12.19 4.01
N ARG A 93 -6.84 12.55 3.08
CA ARG A 93 -7.11 12.48 1.65
C ARG A 93 -7.25 11.03 1.19
N ASP A 94 -6.34 10.16 1.61
CA ASP A 94 -6.35 8.74 1.23
C ASP A 94 -7.63 8.06 1.74
N ARG A 95 -8.07 8.39 2.96
CA ARG A 95 -9.34 7.91 3.53
C ARG A 95 -10.54 8.27 2.65
N LYS A 96 -10.61 9.52 2.18
CA LYS A 96 -11.66 9.95 1.24
C LYS A 96 -11.57 9.22 -0.10
N THR A 97 -10.37 8.98 -0.61
CA THR A 97 -10.17 8.18 -1.83
C THR A 97 -10.72 6.76 -1.65
N LEU A 98 -10.46 6.13 -0.51
CA LEU A 98 -10.98 4.80 -0.22
C LEU A 98 -12.50 4.77 -0.13
N GLU A 99 -13.13 5.77 0.47
CA GLU A 99 -14.59 5.85 0.47
C GLU A 99 -15.13 5.83 -0.97
N VAL A 100 -14.54 6.61 -1.87
CA VAL A 100 -14.95 6.58 -3.29
C VAL A 100 -14.71 5.21 -3.93
N THR A 101 -13.59 4.57 -3.65
CA THR A 101 -13.23 3.25 -4.23
C THR A 101 -14.03 2.09 -3.64
N LEU A 102 -14.44 2.15 -2.37
CA LEU A 102 -15.20 1.11 -1.67
C LEU A 102 -16.72 1.22 -1.89
N PHE A 103 -17.23 2.43 -2.15
CA PHE A 103 -18.65 2.71 -2.33
C PHE A 103 -19.05 2.99 -3.79
N GLN A 104 -18.21 2.63 -4.76
CA GLN A 104 -18.54 2.61 -6.20
C GLN A 104 -19.21 1.31 -6.62
#